data_AF-A0A1M7G657-F1
#
_entry.id   AF-A0A1M7G657-F1
#
_cell.length_a   1.000
_cell.length_b   1.000
_cell.length_c   1.000
_cell.angle_alpha   90.00
_cell.angle_beta   90.00
_cell.angle_gamma   90.00
#
_symmetry.space_group_name_H-M   'P 1'
#
loop_
_entity.id
_entity.type
_entity.pdbx_description
1 polymer ?
#
loop_
_entity_poly.entity_id
_entity_poly.type
_entity_poly.pdbx_seq_one_letter_code
_entity_poly.pdbx_strand_id
1 'polypeptide(L)'
;MTIGKNGQGDGAPEQLRPARMQIETTVLMSRHGESHPTELVDISATGALLRRPLGWSGETGQSWVLDMIFGHDLHIHLEAVVARISDHHIGFSYSRIPEDKQVPLWNLLGGYADILEYWKNG
;
A
#
# COMPACT_ATOMS: atom_id res chain seq x y z
N MET A 1 25.37 6.10 48.61
CA MET A 1 26.04 6.06 47.30
C MET A 1 24.99 5.77 46.25
N THR A 2 25.13 6.43 45.11
CA THR A 2 24.11 6.77 44.11
C THR A 2 24.19 5.82 42.91
N ILE A 3 23.05 5.67 42.19
CA ILE A 3 22.90 5.38 40.74
C ILE A 3 23.19 3.91 40.33
N GLY A 4 22.21 3.17 39.82
CA GLY A 4 21.85 3.21 38.40
C GLY A 4 20.39 2.89 38.07
N LYS A 5 19.67 3.92 37.63
CA LYS A 5 18.54 3.83 36.70
C LYS A 5 19.08 3.42 35.32
N ASN A 6 18.41 2.49 34.64
CA ASN A 6 17.91 2.62 33.25
C ASN A 6 17.81 1.27 32.53
N GLY A 7 16.63 1.03 31.97
CA GLY A 7 16.34 -0.05 31.04
C GLY A 7 14.88 0.00 30.59
N GLN A 8 14.36 1.19 30.32
CA GLN A 8 13.12 1.37 29.54
C GLN A 8 13.40 0.86 28.13
N GLY A 9 12.92 -0.34 27.82
CA GLY A 9 12.82 -0.82 26.45
C GLY A 9 11.52 -0.31 25.84
N ASP A 10 11.45 1.00 25.53
CA ASP A 10 10.35 1.59 24.75
C ASP A 10 10.56 1.28 23.25
N GLY A 11 10.64 -0.01 22.91
CA GLY A 11 10.49 -0.46 21.54
C GLY A 11 9.02 -0.76 21.30
N ALA A 12 8.34 0.05 20.47
CA ALA A 12 7.02 -0.33 19.97
C ALA A 12 7.10 -1.77 19.42
N PRO A 13 6.12 -2.65 19.73
CA PRO A 13 6.19 -4.04 19.33
C PRO A 13 6.44 -4.14 17.83
N GLU A 14 7.45 -4.91 17.44
CA GLU A 14 7.76 -5.17 16.04
C GLU A 14 6.52 -5.78 15.38
N GLN A 15 5.87 -5.01 14.51
CA GLN A 15 4.64 -5.42 13.87
C GLN A 15 4.99 -6.08 12.54
N LEU A 16 4.45 -7.28 12.32
CA LEU A 16 4.57 -7.94 11.03
C LEU A 16 3.52 -7.40 10.07
N ARG A 17 3.91 -7.24 8.80
CA ARG A 17 3.00 -6.95 7.69
C ARG A 17 3.31 -7.85 6.50
N PRO A 18 2.39 -7.98 5.54
CA PRO A 18 2.69 -8.63 4.26
C PRO A 18 3.89 -7.98 3.58
N ALA A 19 4.78 -8.81 3.04
CA ALA A 19 5.93 -8.35 2.27
C ALA A 19 5.48 -7.53 1.06
N ARG A 20 6.29 -6.54 0.69
CA ARG A 20 5.95 -5.61 -0.39
C ARG A 20 6.89 -5.80 -1.57
N MET A 21 6.31 -6.16 -2.71
CA MET A 21 7.02 -6.28 -3.98
C MET A 21 7.20 -4.88 -4.58
N GLN A 22 8.45 -4.51 -4.88
CA GLN A 22 8.74 -3.31 -5.67
C GLN A 22 8.43 -3.58 -7.13
N ILE A 23 7.49 -2.84 -7.69
CA ILE A 23 7.09 -2.95 -9.09
C ILE A 23 6.53 -1.61 -9.54
N GLU A 24 7.05 -1.11 -10.65
CA GLU A 24 6.64 0.17 -11.20
C GLU A 24 5.60 -0.07 -12.30
N THR A 25 4.44 0.57 -12.14
CA THR A 25 3.46 0.68 -13.21
C THR A 25 2.59 1.93 -13.03
N THR A 26 1.97 2.37 -14.11
CA THR A 26 0.98 3.43 -14.09
C THR A 26 -0.28 2.96 -13.37
N VAL A 27 -0.79 3.81 -12.49
CA VAL A 27 -2.05 3.64 -11.78
C VAL A 27 -2.94 4.83 -12.10
N LEU A 28 -4.20 4.56 -12.44
CA LEU A 28 -5.24 5.58 -12.41
C LEU A 28 -5.99 5.43 -11.08
N MET A 29 -5.90 6.45 -10.22
CA MET A 29 -6.70 6.51 -9.00
C MET A 29 -7.90 7.42 -9.21
N SER A 30 -9.11 6.92 -8.92
CA SER A 30 -10.34 7.68 -9.17
C SER A 30 -11.32 7.66 -7.99
N ARG A 31 -12.05 8.77 -7.84
CA ARG A 31 -13.07 8.98 -6.80
C ARG A 31 -14.05 10.09 -7.23
N HIS A 32 -15.35 9.82 -7.23
CA HIS A 32 -16.41 10.83 -7.46
C HIS A 32 -16.18 11.83 -8.62
N GLY A 33 -15.63 11.35 -9.75
CA GLY A 33 -15.34 12.19 -10.92
C GLY A 33 -13.95 12.83 -10.92
N GLU A 34 -13.20 12.73 -9.82
CA GLU A 34 -11.77 13.01 -9.76
C GLU A 34 -10.99 11.80 -10.25
N SER A 35 -9.93 12.06 -11.02
CA SER A 35 -9.05 11.04 -11.52
C SER A 35 -7.62 11.57 -11.60
N HIS A 36 -6.69 10.83 -11.03
CA HIS A 36 -5.28 11.20 -11.01
C HIS A 36 -4.44 10.05 -11.56
N PRO A 37 -3.71 10.25 -12.67
CA PRO A 37 -2.66 9.33 -13.06
C PRO A 37 -1.51 9.45 -12.06
N THR A 38 -0.98 8.31 -11.63
CA THR A 38 0.19 8.22 -10.75
C THR A 38 0.95 6.92 -11.01
N GLU A 39 1.97 6.65 -10.21
CA GLU A 39 2.80 5.46 -10.30
C GLU A 39 2.69 4.62 -9.04
N LEU A 40 2.65 3.31 -9.22
CA LEU A 40 2.85 2.32 -8.17
C LEU A 40 4.34 2.30 -7.79
N VAL A 41 4.61 2.34 -6.49
CA VAL A 41 5.95 2.17 -5.93
C VAL A 41 6.12 0.73 -5.45
N ASP A 42 5.14 0.23 -4.69
CA ASP A 42 5.13 -1.16 -4.23
C ASP A 42 3.70 -1.70 -4.05
N ILE A 43 3.60 -3.02 -4.02
CA ILE A 43 2.34 -3.75 -3.87
C ILE A 43 2.51 -4.95 -2.94
N SER A 44 1.45 -5.31 -2.23
CA SER A 44 1.38 -6.47 -1.34
C SER A 44 0.02 -7.15 -1.46
N ALA A 45 -0.18 -8.26 -0.74
CA ALA A 45 -1.46 -8.95 -0.70
C ALA A 45 -2.61 -8.09 -0.12
N THR A 46 -2.30 -7.00 0.60
CA THR A 46 -3.31 -6.22 1.35
C THR A 46 -3.31 -4.72 1.05
N GLY A 47 -2.40 -4.24 0.20
CA GLY A 47 -2.28 -2.81 -0.04
C GLY A 47 -1.21 -2.44 -1.06
N ALA A 48 -1.23 -1.17 -1.44
CA ALA A 48 -0.34 -0.56 -2.43
C ALA A 48 0.25 0.75 -1.90
N LEU A 49 1.44 1.11 -2.37
CA LEU A 49 2.05 2.42 -2.15
C LEU A 49 2.12 3.13 -3.49
N LEU A 50 1.48 4.29 -3.60
CA LEU A 50 1.51 5.10 -4.81
C LEU A 50 2.37 6.34 -4.58
N ARG A 51 2.98 6.86 -5.64
CA ARG A 51 3.46 8.25 -5.63
C ARG A 51 2.27 9.18 -5.42
N ARG A 52 2.48 10.26 -4.68
CA ARG A 52 1.47 11.30 -4.49
C ARG A 52 1.44 12.19 -5.73
N PRO A 53 0.34 12.24 -6.50
CA PRO A 53 0.27 13.10 -7.69
C PRO A 53 0.25 14.58 -7.28
N LEU A 54 0.82 15.44 -8.13
CA LEU A 54 0.73 16.89 -7.96
C LEU A 54 -0.74 17.33 -8.00
N GLY A 55 -1.12 18.23 -7.09
CA GLY A 55 -2.49 18.73 -7.00
C GLY A 55 -3.50 17.74 -6.40
N TRP A 56 -3.07 16.56 -5.95
CA TRP A 56 -3.95 15.64 -5.23
C TRP A 56 -4.29 16.13 -3.83
N SER A 57 -5.59 16.17 -3.53
CA SER A 57 -6.14 16.49 -2.22
C SER A 57 -7.05 15.35 -1.74
N GLY A 58 -6.59 14.61 -0.74
CA GLY A 58 -7.40 13.62 -0.04
C GLY A 58 -6.94 13.45 1.40
N GLU A 59 -7.66 12.63 2.16
CA GLU A 59 -7.41 12.39 3.58
C GLU A 59 -7.43 10.90 3.89
N THR A 60 -6.82 10.52 5.02
CA THR A 60 -6.85 9.15 5.52
C THR A 60 -8.29 8.69 5.78
N GLY A 61 -8.61 7.46 5.43
CA GLY A 61 -9.95 6.89 5.56
C GLY A 61 -10.83 7.06 4.31
N GLN A 62 -10.42 7.84 3.31
CA GLN A 62 -11.17 7.96 2.05
C GLN A 62 -10.97 6.74 1.15
N SER A 63 -12.07 6.27 0.56
CA SER A 63 -12.07 5.21 -0.45
C SER A 63 -11.79 5.76 -1.86
N TRP A 64 -10.97 5.03 -2.59
CA TRP A 64 -10.57 5.28 -3.97
C TRP A 64 -10.63 3.96 -4.75
N VAL A 65 -10.86 4.07 -6.06
CA VAL A 65 -10.69 2.98 -7.00
C VAL A 65 -9.30 3.07 -7.60
N LEU A 66 -8.59 1.94 -7.65
CA LEU A 66 -7.27 1.83 -8.26
C LEU A 66 -7.35 0.94 -9.50
N ASP A 67 -7.01 1.51 -10.65
CA ASP A 67 -6.82 0.80 -11.91
C ASP A 67 -5.32 0.68 -12.20
N MET A 68 -4.81 -0.55 -12.13
CA MET A 68 -3.39 -0.87 -12.32
C MET A 68 -3.23 -1.82 -13.51
N ILE A 69 -2.27 -1.53 -14.39
CA ILE A 69 -2.00 -2.35 -15.59
C ILE A 69 -0.59 -2.91 -15.49
N PHE A 70 -0.41 -4.22 -15.57
CA PHE A 70 0.90 -4.87 -15.51
C PHE A 70 1.17 -5.60 -16.83
N GLY A 71 2.30 -5.29 -17.45
CA GLY A 71 2.66 -5.84 -18.76
C GLY A 71 1.58 -5.54 -19.80
N HIS A 72 1.23 -6.53 -20.62
CA HIS A 72 0.28 -6.35 -21.72
C HIS A 72 -1.17 -6.75 -21.38
N ASP A 73 -1.37 -7.65 -20.42
CA ASP A 73 -2.66 -8.35 -20.27
C ASP A 73 -3.23 -8.39 -18.84
N LEU A 74 -2.49 -7.89 -17.84
CA LEU A 74 -2.95 -7.95 -16.45
C LEU A 74 -3.51 -6.61 -15.99
N HIS A 75 -4.82 -6.53 -15.88
CA HIS A 75 -5.54 -5.37 -15.35
C HIS A 75 -6.11 -5.69 -13.96
N ILE A 76 -5.66 -4.99 -12.94
CA ILE A 76 -6.17 -5.08 -11.57
C ILE A 76 -6.98 -3.81 -11.28
N HIS A 77 -8.29 -3.97 -11.15
CA HIS A 77 -9.24 -2.94 -10.73
C HIS A 77 -9.77 -3.31 -9.34
N LEU A 78 -9.57 -2.45 -8.35
CA LEU A 78 -10.00 -2.71 -6.97
C LEU A 78 -10.35 -1.45 -6.20
N GLU A 79 -11.03 -1.61 -5.06
CA GLU A 79 -11.29 -0.54 -4.10
C GLU A 79 -10.25 -0.57 -2.98
N ALA A 80 -9.77 0.61 -2.59
CA ALA A 80 -8.81 0.78 -1.51
C ALA A 80 -9.08 2.04 -0.69
N VAL A 81 -8.67 2.02 0.57
CA VAL A 81 -8.78 3.14 1.51
C VAL A 81 -7.40 3.75 1.75
N VAL A 82 -7.32 5.08 1.78
CA VAL A 82 -6.10 5.80 2.16
C VAL A 82 -5.76 5.47 3.61
N ALA A 83 -4.72 4.67 3.83
CA ALA A 83 -4.25 4.27 5.15
C ALA A 83 -3.31 5.31 5.76
N ARG A 84 -2.52 5.99 4.92
CA ARG A 84 -1.55 7.02 5.34
C ARG A 84 -1.15 7.92 4.19
N ILE A 85 -0.69 9.12 4.52
CA ILE A 85 -0.23 10.12 3.56
C ILE A 85 1.13 10.63 4.05
N SER A 86 2.05 10.81 3.11
CA SER A 86 3.34 11.48 3.32
C SER A 86 3.53 12.58 2.27
N ASP A 87 4.69 13.23 2.30
CA ASP A 87 5.04 14.28 1.34
C ASP A 87 5.09 13.77 -0.10
N HIS A 88 5.48 12.51 -0.31
CA HIS A 88 5.73 11.95 -1.65
C HIS A 88 4.90 10.71 -1.98
N HIS A 89 4.25 10.10 -0.99
CA HIS A 89 3.53 8.85 -1.18
C HIS A 89 2.18 8.82 -0.49
N ILE A 90 1.29 8.00 -1.04
CA ILE A 90 0.00 7.65 -0.48
C ILE A 90 -0.01 6.13 -0.25
N GLY A 91 -0.21 5.71 0.99
CA GLY A 91 -0.37 4.30 1.33
C GLY A 91 -1.84 3.92 1.32
N PHE A 92 -2.17 2.86 0.59
CA PHE A 92 -3.52 2.31 0.48
C PHE A 92 -3.61 0.92 1.12
N SER A 93 -4.73 0.66 1.79
CA SER A 93 -5.16 -0.69 2.19
C SER A 93 -6.34 -1.12 1.33
N TYR A 94 -6.32 -2.32 0.77
CA TYR A 94 -7.42 -2.82 -0.05
C TYR A 94 -8.68 -3.01 0.81
N SER A 95 -9.77 -2.38 0.39
CA SER A 95 -11.09 -2.55 1.04
C SER A 95 -11.91 -3.62 0.31
N ARG A 96 -11.73 -3.76 -0.99
CA ARG A 96 -12.39 -4.80 -1.79
C ARG A 96 -11.58 -5.17 -3.01
N ILE A 97 -11.19 -6.44 -3.07
CA ILE A 97 -10.59 -7.06 -4.26
C ILE A 97 -11.69 -7.91 -4.93
N PRO A 98 -12.08 -7.60 -6.19
CA PRO A 98 -13.01 -8.45 -6.92
C PRO A 98 -12.51 -9.90 -7.00
N GLU A 99 -13.42 -10.87 -6.96
CA GLU A 99 -13.08 -12.31 -6.90
C GLU A 99 -12.19 -12.75 -8.07
N ASP A 100 -12.51 -12.27 -9.27
CA ASP A 100 -11.74 -12.53 -10.50
C ASP A 100 -10.34 -11.89 -10.48
N LYS A 101 -10.06 -10.97 -9.57
CA LYS A 101 -8.77 -10.30 -9.41
C LYS A 101 -7.92 -10.86 -8.27
N GLN A 102 -8.47 -11.69 -7.39
CA GLN A 102 -7.73 -12.27 -6.27
C GLN A 102 -6.60 -13.20 -6.72
N VAL A 103 -6.91 -14.21 -7.56
CA VAL A 103 -5.91 -15.14 -8.09
C VAL A 103 -4.87 -14.43 -8.96
N PRO A 104 -5.23 -13.52 -9.89
CA PRO A 104 -4.24 -12.74 -10.65
C PRO A 104 -3.32 -11.89 -9.79
N LEU A 105 -3.83 -11.23 -8.74
CA LEU A 105 -3.00 -10.49 -7.79
C LEU A 105 -2.02 -11.42 -7.05
N TRP A 106 -2.49 -12.59 -6.60
CA TRP A 106 -1.64 -13.57 -5.94
C TRP A 106 -0.52 -14.06 -6.87
N ASN A 107 -0.86 -14.36 -8.13
CA ASN A 107 0.11 -14.78 -9.13
C ASN A 107 1.12 -13.69 -9.47
N LEU A 108 0.70 -12.42 -9.48
CA LEU A 108 1.59 -11.27 -9.67
C LEU A 108 2.61 -11.17 -8.52
N LEU A 109 2.14 -11.32 -7.28
CA LEU A 109 2.99 -11.25 -6.08
C LEU A 109 3.95 -12.45 -5.98
N GLY A 110 3.55 -13.60 -6.52
CA GLY A 110 4.31 -14.84 -6.39
C GLY A 110 4.66 -15.12 -4.93
N GLY A 111 5.93 -15.41 -4.65
CA GLY A 111 6.38 -15.69 -3.28
C GLY A 111 6.17 -14.54 -2.28
N TYR A 112 6.00 -13.29 -2.73
CA TYR A 112 5.72 -12.17 -1.80
C TYR A 112 4.36 -12.30 -1.11
N ALA A 113 3.40 -13.02 -1.70
CA ALA A 113 2.06 -13.16 -1.13
C ALA A 113 2.06 -13.92 0.21
N ASP A 114 3.05 -14.81 0.41
CA ASP A 114 3.17 -15.68 1.58
C ASP A 114 4.19 -15.19 2.62
N ILE A 115 4.92 -14.11 2.34
CA ILE A 115 6.00 -13.61 3.19
C ILE A 115 5.48 -12.49 4.09
N LEU A 116 5.86 -12.55 5.37
CA LEU A 116 5.71 -11.44 6.31
C LEU A 116 7.06 -10.77 6.55
N GLU A 117 7.05 -9.45 6.65
CA GLU A 117 8.22 -8.63 6.96
C GLU A 117 7.99 -7.78 8.21
N TYR A 118 9.09 -7.47 8.91
CA TYR A 118 9.06 -6.54 10.03
C TYR A 118 8.81 -5.12 9.55
N TRP A 119 7.91 -4.42 10.25
CA TRP A 119 7.57 -3.04 9.96
C TRP A 119 7.58 -2.21 11.24
N LYS A 120 8.20 -1.02 11.14
CA LYS A 120 8.15 0.00 12.18
C LYS A 120 7.10 1.02 11.78
N ASN A 121 6.15 1.32 12.68
CA ASN A 121 5.26 2.45 12.48
C ASN A 121 6.10 3.72 12.35
N GLY A 122 6.07 4.30 11.15
CA GLY A 122 6.65 5.61 10.85
C GLY A 122 5.54 6.63 10.73
#